data_AF-M1DKK3-F1
#
_entry.id   AF-M1DKK3-F1
#
_cell.length_a   1.000
_cell.length_b   1.000
_cell.length_c   1.000
_cell.angle_alpha   90.00
_cell.angle_beta   90.00
_cell.angle_gamma   90.00
#
_symmetry.space_group_name_H-M   'P 1'
#
loop_
_entity.id
_entity.type
_entity.pdbx_description
1 polymer ?
#
loop_
_entity_poly.entity_id
_entity_poly.type
_entity_poly.pdbx_seq_one_letter_code
_entity_poly.pdbx_strand_id
1 'polypeptide(L)'
;MRAASIRKEALQRITGKSLEGLPLEGFDYESILGQCCEMPVGYVQIPVGIAGPLLLDGREYSVPMATTEGCLVASTNRGCKAIFVSGGADSVLLRDGMTRAPVVRFSTAKRVAELKFLVEDPNFVLRNWVGIGLWGG
;
A
#
# COMPACT_ATOMS: atom_id res chain seq x y z
N MET A 1 3.63 20.83 -10.70
CA MET A 1 4.03 21.78 -9.63
C MET A 1 3.10 22.99 -9.45
N ARG A 2 2.87 23.86 -10.46
CA ARG A 2 2.08 25.12 -10.32
C ARG A 2 0.70 24.94 -9.70
N ALA A 3 -0.05 23.93 -10.12
CA ALA A 3 -1.38 23.66 -9.58
C ALA A 3 -1.36 23.29 -8.08
N ALA A 4 -0.33 22.56 -7.62
CA ALA A 4 -0.18 22.20 -6.21
C ALA A 4 0.15 23.43 -5.35
N SER A 5 0.99 24.34 -5.87
CA SER A 5 1.31 25.61 -5.22
C SER A 5 0.07 26.49 -5.02
N ILE A 6 -0.75 26.68 -6.06
CA ILE A 6 -1.99 27.46 -5.97
C ILE A 6 -2.94 26.87 -4.92
N ARG A 7 -3.11 25.54 -4.91
CA ARG A 7 -3.96 24.87 -3.92
C ARG A 7 -3.42 25.02 -2.50
N LYS A 8 -2.11 24.88 -2.32
CA LYS A 8 -1.44 25.10 -1.02
C LYS A 8 -1.72 26.50 -0.50
N GLU A 9 -1.54 27.52 -1.35
CA GLU A 9 -1.81 28.92 -0.97
C GLU A 9 -3.28 29.16 -0.62
N ALA A 10 -4.21 28.64 -1.44
CA ALA A 10 -5.64 28.74 -1.17
C ALA A 10 -6.01 28.08 0.16
N LEU A 11 -5.45 26.90 0.45
CA LEU A 11 -5.71 26.18 1.69
C LEU A 11 -5.19 26.94 2.93
N GLN A 12 -4.02 27.58 2.85
CA GLN A 12 -3.50 28.43 3.92
C GLN A 12 -4.44 29.61 4.20
N ARG A 13 -4.95 30.27 3.14
CA ARG A 13 -5.88 31.40 3.29
C ARG A 13 -7.21 30.99 3.91
N ILE A 14 -7.77 29.85 3.49
CA ILE A 14 -9.06 29.34 3.99
C ILE A 14 -8.94 28.92 5.47
N THR A 15 -7.86 28.24 5.82
CA THR A 15 -7.69 27.68 7.17
C THR A 15 -7.08 28.66 8.17
N GLY A 16 -6.45 29.74 7.68
CA GLY A 16 -5.65 30.65 8.49
C GLY A 16 -4.39 30.00 9.09
N LYS A 17 -4.02 28.79 8.64
CA LYS A 17 -2.87 28.03 9.15
C LYS A 17 -1.75 27.98 8.12
N SER A 18 -0.52 28.06 8.62
CA SER A 18 0.68 27.84 7.80
C SER A 18 0.79 26.36 7.39
N LEU A 19 1.20 26.11 6.15
CA LEU A 19 1.61 24.80 5.63
C LEU A 19 3.13 24.76 5.41
N GLU A 20 3.86 25.55 6.18
CA GLU A 20 5.31 25.46 6.33
C GLU A 20 5.68 24.07 6.88
N GLY A 21 6.62 23.39 6.23
CA GLY A 21 6.95 21.97 6.48
C GLY A 21 6.39 20.99 5.44
N LEU A 22 5.49 21.42 4.55
CA LEU A 22 5.07 20.64 3.37
C LEU A 22 5.80 21.14 2.11
N PRO A 23 6.94 20.55 1.73
CA PRO A 23 7.67 20.95 0.52
C PRO A 23 6.85 20.76 -0.76
N LEU A 24 7.20 21.55 -1.78
CA LEU A 24 6.64 21.49 -3.14
C LEU A 24 7.69 21.17 -4.21
N GLU A 25 8.97 21.27 -3.88
CA GLU A 25 10.08 21.10 -4.82
C GLU A 25 10.68 19.69 -4.66
N GLY A 26 11.41 19.21 -5.67
CA GLY A 26 12.08 17.90 -5.59
C GLY A 26 11.14 16.69 -5.65
N PHE A 27 9.88 16.89 -6.03
CA PHE A 27 8.89 15.83 -6.21
C PHE A 27 8.28 15.90 -7.61
N ASP A 28 8.22 14.75 -8.29
CA ASP A 28 7.54 14.61 -9.57
C ASP A 28 6.03 14.48 -9.35
N TYR A 29 5.30 15.56 -9.65
CA TYR A 29 3.84 15.58 -9.51
C TYR A 29 3.12 14.92 -10.68
N GLU A 30 3.79 14.70 -11.81
CA GLU A 30 3.18 14.04 -12.96
C GLU A 30 3.02 12.55 -12.69
N SER A 31 3.99 11.94 -12.01
CA SER A 31 3.97 10.51 -11.68
C SER A 31 2.85 10.07 -10.73
N ILE A 32 2.21 11.00 -10.01
CA ILE A 32 1.11 10.68 -9.08
C ILE A 32 -0.28 11.02 -9.62
N LEU A 33 -0.35 11.75 -10.73
CA LEU A 33 -1.60 12.31 -11.23
C LEU A 33 -2.50 11.20 -11.79
N GLY A 34 -3.69 11.04 -11.22
CA GLY A 34 -4.65 10.02 -11.66
C GLY A 34 -4.28 8.59 -11.26
N GLN A 35 -3.23 8.42 -10.45
CA GLN A 35 -2.76 7.11 -9.97
C GLN A 35 -2.74 7.02 -8.44
N CYS A 36 -2.12 7.99 -7.75
CA CYS A 36 -1.80 7.83 -6.31
C CYS A 36 -2.44 8.89 -5.41
N CYS A 37 -2.57 10.14 -5.86
CA CYS A 37 -3.08 11.22 -5.02
C CYS A 37 -3.77 12.32 -5.85
N GLU A 38 -5.00 12.65 -5.48
CA GLU A 38 -5.76 13.74 -6.05
C GLU A 38 -5.48 15.06 -5.31
N MET A 39 -5.51 16.17 -6.07
CA MET A 39 -5.39 17.54 -5.54
C MET A 39 -4.19 17.77 -4.58
N PRO A 40 -2.96 17.34 -4.93
CA PRO A 40 -1.82 17.45 -4.01
C PRO A 40 -1.50 18.91 -3.67
N VAL A 41 -1.09 19.15 -2.42
CA VAL A 41 -0.67 20.45 -1.87
C VAL A 41 0.77 20.44 -1.34
N GLY A 42 1.49 19.34 -1.53
CA GLY A 42 2.82 19.08 -1.00
C GLY A 42 3.04 17.57 -0.85
N TYR A 43 4.11 17.19 -0.16
CA TYR A 43 4.36 15.81 0.25
C TYR A 43 4.99 15.81 1.66
N VAL A 44 4.95 14.66 2.33
CA VAL A 44 5.57 14.47 3.65
C VAL A 44 6.86 13.68 3.48
N GLN A 45 7.94 14.17 4.07
CA GLN A 45 9.21 13.44 4.14
C GLN A 45 9.22 12.51 5.35
N ILE A 46 9.50 11.23 5.13
CA ILE A 46 9.63 10.22 6.19
C ILE A 46 11.09 9.76 6.22
N PRO A 47 11.77 9.77 7.38
CA PRO A 47 13.13 9.23 7.49
C PRO A 47 13.17 7.76 7.06
N VAL A 48 14.17 7.40 6.24
CA VAL A 48 14.38 6.03 5.77
C VAL A 48 15.72 5.52 6.28
N GLY A 49 15.69 4.45 7.07
CA GLY A 49 16.86 3.71 7.52
C GLY A 49 17.02 2.38 6.80
N ILE A 50 18.17 1.73 6.96
CA ILE A 50 18.45 0.38 6.45
C ILE A 50 18.69 -0.57 7.62
N ALA A 51 18.05 -1.73 7.61
CA ALA A 51 18.33 -2.86 8.50
C ALA A 51 18.89 -4.05 7.70
N GLY A 52 19.98 -4.67 8.18
CA GLY A 52 20.54 -5.87 7.54
C GLY A 52 22.05 -6.08 7.76
N PRO A 53 22.64 -7.09 7.09
CA PRO A 53 21.95 -8.00 6.16
C PRO A 53 21.02 -8.98 6.89
N LEU A 54 19.84 -9.21 6.30
CA LEU A 54 18.97 -10.34 6.64
C LEU A 54 19.30 -11.50 5.69
N LEU A 55 19.83 -12.60 6.20
CA LEU A 55 20.03 -13.82 5.43
C LEU A 55 18.73 -14.63 5.42
N LEU A 56 18.04 -14.65 4.29
CA LEU A 56 16.74 -15.29 4.09
C LEU A 56 16.76 -16.12 2.80
N ASP A 57 16.39 -17.39 2.88
CA ASP A 57 16.35 -18.32 1.74
C ASP A 57 17.68 -18.37 0.97
N GLY A 58 18.80 -18.33 1.71
CA GLY A 58 20.16 -18.31 1.18
C GLY A 58 20.58 -17.00 0.50
N ARG A 59 19.83 -15.90 0.65
CA ARG A 59 20.13 -14.59 0.08
C ARG A 59 20.21 -13.50 1.13
N GLU A 60 21.09 -12.54 0.93
CA GLU A 60 21.24 -11.39 1.83
C GLU A 60 20.40 -10.21 1.37
N TYR A 61 19.64 -9.61 2.28
CA TYR A 61 18.80 -8.44 2.02
C TYR A 61 19.17 -7.26 2.92
N SER A 62 19.27 -6.08 2.31
CA SER A 62 19.26 -4.80 3.01
C SER A 62 17.85 -4.25 2.97
N VAL A 63 17.17 -4.19 4.12
CA VAL A 63 15.74 -3.86 4.21
C VAL A 63 15.57 -2.35 4.45
N PRO A 64 15.02 -1.58 3.50
CA PRO A 64 14.68 -0.19 3.72
C PRO A 64 13.44 -0.07 4.62
N MET A 65 13.51 0.81 5.61
CA MET A 65 12.45 1.04 6.59
C MET A 65 12.17 2.54 6.71
N ALA A 66 10.98 2.97 6.28
CA ALA A 66 10.50 4.34 6.48
C ALA A 66 9.76 4.44 7.81
N THR A 67 10.28 5.19 8.78
CA THR A 67 9.67 5.31 10.11
C THR A 67 10.07 6.60 10.82
N THR A 68 9.18 7.10 11.68
CA THR A 68 9.48 8.15 12.66
C THR A 68 9.64 7.60 14.08
N GLU A 69 9.46 6.28 14.27
CA GLU A 69 9.60 5.63 15.57
C GLU A 69 11.08 5.44 15.92
N GLY A 70 11.48 5.96 17.08
CA GLY A 70 12.82 5.79 17.62
C GLY A 70 13.16 4.31 17.86
N CYS A 71 14.43 3.96 17.69
CA CYS A 71 14.97 2.60 17.93
C CYS A 71 14.42 1.48 17.04
N LEU A 72 13.33 1.65 16.27
CA LEU A 72 12.73 0.59 15.47
C LEU A 72 13.73 -0.02 14.46
N VAL A 73 14.40 0.83 13.68
CA VAL A 73 15.39 0.38 12.69
C VAL A 73 16.57 -0.31 13.38
N ALA A 74 17.08 0.27 14.46
CA ALA A 74 18.22 -0.29 15.21
C ALA A 74 17.89 -1.65 15.85
N SER A 75 16.70 -1.78 16.44
CA SER A 75 16.21 -3.01 17.04
C SER A 75 16.03 -4.10 15.98
N THR A 76 15.44 -3.76 14.84
CA THR A 76 15.28 -4.67 13.69
C THR A 76 16.64 -5.11 13.16
N ASN A 77 17.59 -4.19 13.01
CA ASN A 77 18.95 -4.49 12.57
C ASN A 77 19.67 -5.48 13.51
N ARG A 78 19.49 -5.33 14.83
CA ARG A 78 20.01 -6.29 15.82
C ARG A 78 19.38 -7.68 15.63
N GLY A 79 18.08 -7.75 15.32
CA GLY A 79 17.38 -8.98 14.98
C GLY A 79 17.96 -9.63 13.71
N CYS A 80 18.13 -8.86 12.63
CA CYS A 80 18.77 -9.34 11.40
C CYS A 80 20.16 -9.91 11.68
N LYS A 81 20.96 -9.21 12.51
CA LYS A 81 22.29 -9.69 12.90
C LYS A 81 22.23 -11.04 13.64
N ALA A 82 21.30 -11.20 14.56
CA ALA A 82 21.12 -12.46 15.31
C ALA A 82 20.72 -13.61 14.37
N ILE A 83 19.78 -13.38 13.45
CA ILE A 83 19.38 -14.37 12.44
C ILE A 83 20.57 -14.75 11.56
N PHE A 84 21.31 -13.75 11.08
CA PHE A 84 22.46 -13.95 10.20
C PHE A 84 23.52 -14.85 10.84
N VAL A 85 23.93 -14.57 12.08
CA VAL A 85 24.93 -15.39 12.78
C VAL A 85 24.42 -16.78 13.17
N SER A 86 23.11 -17.00 13.11
CA SER A 86 22.47 -18.29 13.37
C SER A 86 22.33 -19.16 12.12
N GLY A 87 22.87 -18.71 10.97
CA GLY A 87 22.80 -19.44 9.70
C GLY A 87 21.68 -19.00 8.77
N GLY A 88 20.93 -17.95 9.13
CA GLY A 88 19.83 -17.40 8.32
C GLY A 88 18.45 -17.91 8.73
N ALA A 89 17.46 -17.58 7.91
CA ALA A 89 16.08 -18.03 8.04
C ALA A 89 15.56 -18.56 6.70
N ASP A 90 14.58 -19.46 6.75
CA ASP A 90 13.86 -19.97 5.58
C ASP A 90 12.39 -19.50 5.62
N SER A 91 11.81 -19.23 4.45
CA SER A 91 10.42 -18.81 4.31
C SER A 91 9.69 -19.56 3.19
N VAL A 92 8.38 -19.75 3.36
CA VAL A 92 7.51 -20.39 2.36
C VAL A 92 6.18 -19.64 2.28
N LEU A 93 5.70 -19.40 1.05
CA LEU A 93 4.39 -18.81 0.80
C LEU A 93 3.30 -19.88 0.76
N LEU A 94 2.38 -19.87 1.73
CA LEU A 94 1.31 -20.89 1.83
C LEU A 94 0.08 -20.60 0.98
N ARG A 95 -0.25 -19.32 0.78
CA ARG A 95 -1.41 -18.88 -0.02
C ARG A 95 -1.15 -17.49 -0.58
N ASP A 96 -1.51 -17.30 -1.84
CA ASP A 96 -1.55 -16.01 -2.51
C ASP A 96 -2.94 -15.78 -3.09
N GLY A 97 -3.58 -14.67 -2.73
CA GLY A 97 -4.95 -14.40 -3.16
C GLY A 97 -5.53 -13.16 -2.49
N MET A 98 -5.85 -12.16 -3.32
CA MET A 98 -6.61 -10.99 -2.90
C MET A 98 -8.10 -11.30 -2.90
N THR A 99 -8.80 -10.86 -1.85
CA THR A 99 -10.25 -11.03 -1.75
C THR A 99 -10.98 -9.74 -2.09
N ARG A 100 -12.16 -9.88 -2.69
CA ARG A 100 -13.17 -8.81 -2.82
C ARG A 100 -14.53 -9.40 -2.50
N ALA A 101 -15.32 -8.69 -1.71
CA ALA A 101 -16.64 -9.13 -1.27
C ALA A 101 -17.69 -8.09 -1.67
N PRO A 102 -18.18 -8.12 -2.92
CA PRO A 102 -19.26 -7.23 -3.34
C PRO A 102 -20.55 -7.55 -2.57
N VAL A 103 -21.30 -6.52 -2.21
CA VAL A 103 -22.63 -6.67 -1.60
C VAL A 103 -23.68 -6.55 -2.70
N VAL A 104 -24.53 -7.56 -2.81
CA VAL A 104 -25.65 -7.60 -3.76
C VAL A 104 -26.97 -7.67 -3.00
N ARG A 105 -28.00 -6.98 -3.50
CA ARG A 105 -29.34 -6.96 -2.89
C ARG A 105 -30.35 -7.59 -3.84
N PHE A 106 -31.25 -8.39 -3.25
CA PHE A 106 -32.40 -8.96 -3.95
C PHE A 106 -33.69 -8.55 -3.25
N SER A 107 -34.80 -8.60 -3.98
CA SER A 107 -36.14 -8.28 -3.45
C SER A 107 -36.67 -9.34 -2.48
N THR A 108 -36.14 -10.58 -2.52
CA THR A 108 -36.57 -11.70 -1.67
C THR A 108 -35.39 -12.55 -1.22
N ALA A 109 -35.51 -13.19 -0.05
CA ALA A 109 -34.53 -14.14 0.45
C ALA A 109 -34.37 -15.37 -0.46
N LYS A 110 -35.43 -15.76 -1.18
CA LYS A 110 -35.39 -16.87 -2.15
C LYS A 110 -34.34 -16.62 -3.25
N ARG A 111 -34.30 -15.41 -3.81
CA ARG A 111 -33.32 -15.05 -4.86
C ARG A 111 -31.88 -14.99 -4.32
N VAL A 112 -31.70 -14.63 -3.05
CA VAL A 112 -30.39 -14.70 -2.39
C VAL A 112 -29.91 -16.15 -2.31
N ALA A 113 -30.78 -17.06 -1.89
CA ALA A 113 -30.46 -18.48 -1.81
C ALA A 113 -30.13 -19.06 -3.19
N GLU A 114 -30.90 -18.71 -4.23
CA GLU A 114 -30.63 -19.11 -5.62
C GLU A 114 -29.23 -18.66 -6.08
N LEU A 115 -28.84 -17.40 -5.80
CA LEU A 115 -27.48 -16.93 -6.12
C LEU A 115 -26.41 -17.67 -5.31
N LYS A 116 -26.62 -17.89 -4.01
CA LYS A 116 -25.65 -18.61 -3.17
C LYS A 116 -25.35 -19.99 -3.73
N PHE A 117 -26.39 -20.77 -4.05
CA PHE A 117 -26.20 -22.11 -4.62
C PHE A 117 -25.54 -22.06 -6.00
N LEU A 118 -25.87 -21.06 -6.82
CA LEU A 118 -25.20 -20.85 -8.11
C LEU A 118 -23.70 -20.58 -7.93
N VAL A 119 -23.32 -19.71 -6.98
CA VAL A 119 -21.91 -19.34 -6.73
C VAL A 119 -21.11 -20.49 -6.11
N GLU A 120 -21.74 -21.36 -5.33
CA GLU A 120 -21.12 -22.53 -4.71
C GLU A 120 -21.01 -23.74 -5.66
N ASP A 121 -21.69 -23.73 -6.82
CA ASP A 121 -21.57 -24.80 -7.83
C ASP A 121 -20.15 -24.80 -8.43
N PRO A 122 -19.39 -25.91 -8.33
CA PRO A 122 -18.04 -26.00 -8.89
C PRO A 122 -17.99 -25.83 -10.41
N ASN A 123 -19.10 -26.01 -11.12
CA ASN A 123 -19.20 -25.79 -12.56
C ASN A 123 -19.49 -24.33 -12.93
N PHE A 124 -19.85 -23.48 -11.96
CA PHE A 124 -20.13 -22.08 -12.18
C PHE A 124 -18.85 -21.25 -12.20
N VAL A 125 -18.55 -20.63 -13.35
CA VAL A 125 -17.32 -19.86 -13.55
C VAL A 125 -17.64 -18.36 -13.60
N LEU A 126 -17.41 -17.67 -12.48
CA LEU A 126 -17.52 -16.19 -12.35
C LEU A 126 -16.41 -15.39 -13.06
N ARG A 127 -15.45 -16.07 -13.70
CA ARG A 127 -14.15 -15.48 -14.12
C ARG A 127 -14.26 -14.35 -15.14
N ASN A 128 -15.34 -14.27 -15.93
CA ASN A 128 -15.44 -13.30 -17.03
C ASN A 128 -16.03 -11.93 -16.66
N TRP A 129 -16.56 -11.76 -15.44
CA TRP A 129 -17.19 -10.50 -15.02
C TRP A 129 -16.37 -9.66 -14.03
N VAL A 130 -15.41 -10.27 -13.33
CA VAL A 130 -14.63 -9.61 -12.26
C VAL A 130 -13.24 -9.15 -12.75
N GLY A 131 -12.86 -9.51 -13.98
CA GLY A 131 -11.51 -9.31 -14.53
C GLY A 131 -11.23 -7.97 -15.22
N ILE A 132 -12.15 -7.01 -15.25
CA ILE A 132 -11.93 -5.74 -15.97
C ILE A 132 -11.65 -4.61 -14.97
N GLY A 133 -10.38 -4.18 -14.92
CA GLY A 133 -10.08 -2.75 -14.85
C GLY A 133 -9.55 -2.13 -13.55
N LEU A 134 -8.94 -2.88 -12.62
CA LEU A 134 -8.41 -2.26 -11.37
C LEU A 134 -6.89 -2.36 -11.15
N TRP A 135 -6.14 -2.89 -12.12
CA TRP A 135 -4.67 -2.93 -12.09
C TRP A 135 -4.06 -2.74 -13.49
N GLY A 136 -4.50 -1.71 -14.20
CA GLY A 136 -3.92 -1.30 -15.47
C GLY A 136 -3.63 0.20 -15.42
N GLY A 137 -2.41 0.53 -15.03
CA GLY A 137 -1.81 1.87 -15.02
C GLY A 137 -0.31 1.72 -15.19
#